data_AF-A0A1Q7GDY6-F1
#
_entry.id   AF-A0A1Q7GDY6-F1
#
_cell.length_a   1.000
_cell.length_b   1.000
_cell.length_c   1.000
_cell.angle_alpha   90.00
_cell.angle_beta   90.00
_cell.angle_gamma   90.00
#
_symmetry.space_group_name_H-M   'P 1'
#
loop_
_entity.id
_entity.type
_entity.pdbx_description
1 polymer ?
#
loop_
_entity_poly.entity_id
_entity_poly.type
_entity_poly.pdbx_seq_one_letter_code
_entity_poly.pdbx_strand_id
1 'polypeptide(L)'
;MFFTSASAPGTAVGVSVSNFLFTPRDTAVQTGGTVTWTWNSGTTQHNVTYTGGPTPLPNNSPTQDATGPAFSTTFTTVGTYTYHCAIHPTQMSGSVTVVN
;
A
#
# COMPACT_ATOMS: atom_id res chain seq x y z
N MET A 1 -28.45 16.41 -11.06
CA MET A 1 -27.96 16.06 -9.71
C MET A 1 -27.32 14.68 -9.82
N PHE A 2 -25.99 14.57 -9.91
CA PHE A 2 -25.32 13.27 -9.96
C PHE A 2 -24.90 12.88 -8.54
N PHE A 3 -25.54 11.87 -7.96
CA PHE A 3 -25.02 11.22 -6.77
C PHE A 3 -23.99 10.18 -7.23
N THR A 4 -22.71 10.51 -7.15
CA THR A 4 -21.67 9.48 -7.22
C THR A 4 -21.74 8.70 -5.90
N SER A 5 -22.39 7.54 -5.93
CA SER A 5 -22.31 6.60 -4.81
C SER A 5 -20.86 6.12 -4.74
N ALA A 6 -20.12 6.54 -3.71
CA ALA A 6 -18.80 5.96 -3.46
C ALA A 6 -19.03 4.51 -3.02
N SER A 7 -18.56 3.56 -3.82
CA SER A 7 -18.49 2.15 -3.40
C SER A 7 -17.74 2.06 -2.09
N ALA A 8 -18.27 1.33 -1.12
CA ALA A 8 -17.52 0.99 0.08
C ALA A 8 -16.19 0.33 -0.32
N PRO A 9 -15.09 0.60 0.40
CA PRO A 9 -13.81 -0.06 0.14
C PRO A 9 -13.96 -1.58 0.24
N GLY A 10 -13.29 -2.30 -0.65
CA GLY A 10 -13.28 -3.76 -0.60
C GLY A 10 -12.44 -4.29 0.57
N THR A 11 -12.50 -5.60 0.78
CA THR A 11 -11.63 -6.32 1.74
C THR A 11 -10.28 -6.72 1.13
N ALA A 12 -10.07 -6.50 -0.16
CA ALA A 12 -8.81 -6.77 -0.84
C ALA A 12 -8.51 -5.68 -1.88
N VAL A 13 -7.29 -5.15 -1.86
CA VAL A 13 -6.81 -4.17 -2.84
C VAL A 13 -5.40 -4.53 -3.30
N GLY A 14 -5.15 -4.43 -4.62
CA GLY A 14 -3.83 -4.58 -5.21
C GLY A 14 -3.15 -3.23 -5.43
N VAL A 15 -1.85 -3.16 -5.19
CA VAL A 15 -0.98 -2.02 -5.49
C VAL A 15 0.15 -2.49 -6.40
N SER A 16 0.20 -1.96 -7.61
CA SER A 16 1.34 -2.14 -8.51
C SER A 16 2.48 -1.21 -8.12
N VAL A 17 3.68 -1.76 -8.05
CA VAL A 17 4.93 -1.04 -7.74
C VAL A 17 5.75 -0.94 -9.01
N SER A 18 5.79 0.23 -9.64
CA SER A 18 6.50 0.43 -10.91
C SER A 18 6.84 1.91 -11.12
N ASN A 19 7.84 2.20 -11.96
CA ASN A 19 8.18 3.57 -12.38
C ASN A 19 8.36 4.56 -11.20
N PHE A 20 8.90 4.11 -10.06
CA PHE A 20 9.04 4.92 -8.84
C PHE A 20 7.70 5.40 -8.22
N LEU A 21 6.60 4.68 -8.48
CA LEU A 21 5.27 4.94 -7.95
C LEU A 21 4.60 3.69 -7.36
N PHE A 22 3.71 3.94 -6.40
CA PHE A 22 2.67 3.01 -5.98
C PHE A 22 1.39 3.32 -6.78
N THR A 23 0.78 2.32 -7.41
CA THR A 23 -0.45 2.50 -8.20
C THR A 23 -1.54 1.50 -7.77
N PRO A 24 -2.67 1.94 -7.23
CA PRO A 24 -2.94 3.33 -6.82
C PRO A 24 -1.99 3.80 -5.71
N ARG A 25 -1.79 5.12 -5.62
CA ARG A 25 -0.93 5.73 -4.60
C ARG A 25 -1.54 5.58 -3.21
N ASP A 26 -2.83 5.88 -3.12
CA ASP A 26 -3.61 5.81 -1.92
C ASP A 26 -4.71 4.77 -2.09
N THR A 27 -4.88 3.93 -1.08
CA THR A 27 -5.85 2.83 -1.07
C THR A 27 -6.74 2.94 0.14
N ALA A 28 -7.91 2.32 0.06
CA ALA A 28 -8.77 2.11 1.21
C ALA A 28 -9.20 0.65 1.29
N VAL A 29 -9.29 0.13 2.50
CA VAL A 29 -9.83 -1.21 2.80
C VAL A 29 -10.73 -1.13 4.03
N GLN A 30 -11.64 -2.09 4.17
CA GLN A 30 -12.34 -2.28 5.45
C GLN A 30 -11.40 -2.88 6.50
N THR A 31 -11.75 -2.75 7.78
CA THR A 31 -11.08 -3.42 8.90
C THR A 31 -11.06 -4.93 8.66
N GLY A 32 -9.89 -5.55 8.78
CA GLY A 32 -9.63 -6.93 8.40
C GLY A 32 -9.27 -7.12 6.91
N GLY A 33 -9.28 -6.05 6.11
CA GLY A 33 -8.93 -6.07 4.71
C GLY A 33 -7.42 -6.15 4.46
N THR A 34 -7.06 -6.62 3.27
CA THR A 34 -5.67 -6.87 2.88
C THR A 34 -5.27 -6.00 1.68
N VAL A 35 -4.10 -5.39 1.76
CA VAL A 35 -3.44 -4.76 0.61
C VAL A 35 -2.27 -5.65 0.17
N THR A 36 -2.15 -5.86 -1.14
CA THR A 36 -1.08 -6.65 -1.76
C THR A 36 -0.29 -5.81 -2.75
N TRP A 37 1.01 -5.67 -2.51
CA TRP A 37 1.96 -4.99 -3.40
C TRP A 37 2.60 -6.00 -4.35
N THR A 38 2.62 -5.68 -5.65
CA THR A 38 3.25 -6.47 -6.71
C THR A 38 4.32 -5.66 -7.42
N TRP A 39 5.50 -6.24 -7.57
CA TRP A 39 6.68 -5.57 -8.14
C TRP A 39 6.67 -5.69 -9.67
N ASN A 40 6.58 -4.56 -10.35
CA ASN A 40 6.44 -4.45 -11.81
C ASN A 40 7.47 -3.47 -12.41
N SER A 41 8.64 -3.36 -11.77
CA SER A 41 9.69 -2.35 -12.05
C SER A 41 10.94 -2.92 -12.75
N GLY A 42 10.83 -4.09 -13.39
CA GLY A 42 11.98 -4.79 -13.96
C GLY A 42 13.03 -5.09 -12.90
N THR A 43 14.27 -4.67 -13.12
CA THR A 43 15.38 -4.81 -12.15
C THR A 43 15.46 -3.68 -11.13
N THR A 44 14.62 -2.65 -11.25
CA THR A 44 14.62 -1.53 -10.30
C THR A 44 14.00 -1.99 -8.99
N GLN A 45 14.74 -1.88 -7.90
CA GLN A 45 14.31 -2.36 -6.60
C GLN A 45 13.44 -1.33 -5.86
N HIS A 46 12.43 -1.84 -5.15
CA HIS A 46 11.54 -1.09 -4.29
C HIS A 46 11.24 -1.84 -3.00
N ASN A 47 10.63 -1.14 -2.04
CA ASN A 47 10.07 -1.72 -0.83
C ASN A 47 8.88 -0.89 -0.33
N VAL A 48 8.19 -1.41 0.67
CA VAL A 48 7.16 -0.73 1.46
C VAL A 48 7.71 -0.55 2.86
N THR A 49 7.97 0.70 3.24
CA THR A 49 8.45 1.09 4.57
C THR A 49 7.41 1.98 5.23
N TYR A 50 6.77 1.49 6.29
CA TYR A 50 5.75 2.24 7.02
C TYR A 50 6.38 3.39 7.82
N THR A 51 5.77 4.57 7.73
CA THR A 51 6.25 5.79 8.38
C THR A 51 5.33 6.32 9.46
N GLY A 52 4.08 5.86 9.51
CA GLY A 52 3.12 6.31 10.50
C GLY A 52 1.76 5.65 10.35
N GLY A 53 0.95 5.72 11.40
CA GLY A 53 -0.35 5.09 11.51
C GLY A 53 -0.57 4.52 12.92
N PRO A 54 -1.69 3.81 13.14
CA PRO A 54 -1.92 3.10 14.40
C PRO A 54 -0.77 2.15 14.77
N THR A 55 -0.44 2.09 16.06
CA THR A 55 0.64 1.24 16.58
C THR A 55 0.13 -0.09 17.15
N PRO A 56 0.86 -1.20 17.00
CA PRO A 56 2.15 -1.31 16.31
C PRO A 56 1.99 -1.13 14.79
N LEU A 57 3.00 -0.51 14.16
CA LEU A 57 3.03 -0.43 12.70
C LEU A 57 3.19 -1.84 12.11
N PRO A 58 2.67 -2.09 10.89
CA PRO A 58 2.91 -3.35 10.20
C PRO A 58 4.40 -3.52 9.85
N ASN A 59 4.79 -4.76 9.55
CA ASN A 59 6.14 -5.07 9.10
C ASN A 59 6.44 -4.40 7.75
N ASN A 60 7.65 -3.90 7.57
CA ASN A 60 8.13 -3.45 6.26
C ASN A 60 8.31 -4.63 5.31
N SER A 61 8.20 -4.40 4.01
CA SER A 61 8.59 -5.40 3.02
C SER A 61 10.11 -5.48 2.90
N PRO A 62 10.66 -6.62 2.43
CA PRO A 62 12.02 -6.65 1.90
C PRO A 62 12.17 -5.71 0.70
N THR A 63 13.42 -5.36 0.38
CA THR A 63 13.79 -4.72 -0.90
C THR A 63 13.78 -5.77 -2.01
N GLN A 64 12.96 -5.53 -3.05
CA GLN A 64 12.67 -6.51 -4.09
C GLN A 64 12.56 -5.84 -5.47
N ASP A 65 12.88 -6.59 -6.52
CA ASP A 65 12.60 -6.22 -7.91
C ASP A 65 11.41 -7.02 -8.45
N ALA A 66 11.15 -6.97 -9.77
CA ALA A 66 10.01 -7.66 -10.39
C ALA A 66 10.04 -9.20 -10.30
N THR A 67 11.16 -9.80 -9.87
CA THR A 67 11.26 -11.25 -9.65
C THR A 67 10.88 -11.66 -8.22
N GLY A 68 10.72 -10.70 -7.31
CA GLY A 68 10.36 -10.95 -5.93
C GLY A 68 8.90 -11.36 -5.74
N PRO A 69 8.57 -12.13 -4.69
CA PRO A 69 7.18 -12.42 -4.34
C PRO A 69 6.39 -11.16 -3.97
N ALA A 70 5.08 -11.20 -4.22
CA ALA A 70 4.17 -10.17 -3.72
C ALA A 70 4.26 -10.04 -2.20
N PHE A 71 4.10 -8.81 -1.71
CA PHE A 71 4.05 -8.50 -0.28
C PHE A 71 2.62 -8.16 0.10
N SER A 72 2.10 -8.74 1.18
CA SER A 72 0.73 -8.48 1.64
C SER A 72 0.72 -8.03 3.09
N THR A 73 -0.21 -7.12 3.42
CA THR A 73 -0.48 -6.70 4.80
C THR A 73 -1.99 -6.70 5.02
N THR A 74 -2.43 -7.41 6.06
CA THR A 74 -3.81 -7.34 6.56
C THR A 74 -3.89 -6.27 7.65
N PHE A 75 -4.84 -5.35 7.50
CA PHE A 75 -5.00 -4.22 8.41
C PHE A 75 -6.21 -4.42 9.32
N THR A 76 -5.99 -4.50 10.62
CA THR A 76 -7.03 -4.82 11.61
C THR A 76 -7.41 -3.65 12.50
N THR A 77 -6.76 -2.50 12.36
CA THR A 77 -7.05 -1.29 13.13
C THR A 77 -7.42 -0.15 12.20
N VAL A 78 -8.55 0.50 12.47
CA VAL A 78 -9.01 1.69 11.75
C VAL A 78 -7.97 2.80 11.86
N GLY A 79 -7.71 3.48 10.75
CA GLY A 79 -6.76 4.58 10.67
C GLY A 79 -6.07 4.65 9.31
N THR A 80 -5.22 5.65 9.15
CA THR A 80 -4.42 5.82 7.94
C THR A 80 -2.98 5.42 8.22
N TYR A 81 -2.48 4.46 7.44
CA TYR A 81 -1.10 4.01 7.43
C TYR A 81 -0.37 4.67 6.28
N THR A 82 0.68 5.43 6.58
CA THR A 82 1.54 6.05 5.58
C THR A 82 2.78 5.20 5.37
N TYR A 83 3.27 5.13 4.14
CA TYR A 83 4.47 4.40 3.78
C TYR A 83 5.22 5.05 2.62
N HIS A 84 6.49 4.72 2.48
CA HIS A 84 7.32 5.10 1.34
C HIS A 84 8.20 3.94 0.86
N CYS A 85 8.85 4.12 -0.29
CA CYS A 85 10.02 3.31 -0.64
C CYS A 85 11.28 3.93 -0.05
N ALA A 86 12.03 3.19 0.77
CA ALA A 86 13.21 3.69 1.47
C ALA A 86 14.37 4.07 0.53
N ILE A 87 14.36 3.54 -0.70
CA ILE A 87 15.32 3.87 -1.76
C ILE A 87 14.99 5.22 -2.39
N HIS A 88 13.70 5.60 -2.45
CA HIS A 88 13.19 6.81 -3.07
C HIS A 88 12.20 7.56 -2.15
N PRO A 89 12.63 7.97 -0.93
CA PRO A 89 11.72 8.35 0.15
C PRO A 89 10.98 9.67 -0.11
N THR A 90 11.50 10.55 -0.98
CA THR A 90 10.88 11.85 -1.26
C THR A 90 9.93 11.82 -2.45
N GLN A 91 10.05 10.83 -3.35
CA GLN A 91 9.26 10.73 -4.58
C GLN A 91 8.19 9.64 -4.50
N MET A 92 8.45 8.57 -3.74
CA MET A 92 7.64 7.36 -3.77
C MET A 92 6.99 7.11 -2.41
N SER A 93 5.80 7.67 -2.22
CA SER A 93 4.99 7.55 -1.00
C SER A 93 3.55 7.18 -1.32
N GLY A 94 2.90 6.50 -0.39
CA GLY A 94 1.49 6.12 -0.49
C GLY A 94 0.83 5.96 0.88
N SER A 95 -0.46 5.66 0.86
CA SER A 95 -1.22 5.40 2.08
C SER A 95 -2.25 4.29 1.94
N VAL A 96 -2.59 3.67 3.08
CA VAL A 96 -3.74 2.77 3.23
C VAL A 96 -4.66 3.35 4.29
N THR A 97 -5.89 3.68 3.93
CA THR A 97 -6.93 4.07 4.89
C THR A 97 -7.80 2.87 5.22
N VAL A 98 -7.91 2.56 6.50
CA VAL A 98 -8.72 1.45 7.01
C VAL A 98 -9.99 2.04 7.60
N VAL A 99 -11.13 1.63 7.07
CA VAL A 99 -12.47 2.05 7.51
C VAL A 99 -13.24 0.87 8.08
N ASN A 100 -14.35 1.10 8.78
CA ASN A 100 -15.25 0.02 9.21
C ASN A 100 -16.16 -0.48 8.09
#